data_AF-G7M6F5-F1
#
_entry.id   AF-G7M6F5-F1
#
_cell.length_a   1.000
_cell.length_b   1.000
_cell.length_c   1.000
_cell.angle_alpha   90.00
_cell.angle_beta   90.00
_cell.angle_gamma   90.00
#
_symmetry.space_group_name_H-M   'P 1'
#
loop_
_entity.id
_entity.type
_entity.pdbx_description
1 polymer ?
#
loop_
_entity_poly.entity_id
_entity_poly.type
_entity_poly.pdbx_seq_one_letter_code
_entity_poly.pdbx_strand_id
1 'polypeptide(L)'
;MKELEVESTITEKEKQMLKIALDGINGLSFKPITVVKKGEEDYYFICEVKTLIRNLQMKMAKVYVRVQEEDNPKLLSIEKLS
;
A
#
# COMPACT_ATOMS: atom_id res chain seq x y z
N MET A 1 8.87 -7.12 -21.44
CA MET A 1 8.64 -7.23 -19.98
C MET A 1 8.63 -5.82 -19.43
N LYS A 2 7.59 -5.40 -18.70
CA LYS A 2 7.65 -4.13 -17.95
C LYS A 2 8.57 -4.36 -16.75
N GLU A 3 9.61 -3.55 -16.62
CA GLU A 3 10.60 -3.63 -15.54
C GLU A 3 9.96 -3.25 -14.20
N LEU A 4 10.47 -3.83 -13.11
CA LEU A 4 10.06 -3.47 -11.75
C LEU A 4 10.90 -2.28 -11.32
N GLU A 5 10.25 -1.15 -11.08
CA GLU A 5 10.91 0.06 -10.58
C GLU A 5 10.67 0.18 -9.08
N VAL A 6 11.76 0.26 -8.32
CA VAL A 6 11.74 0.54 -6.89
C VAL A 6 12.00 2.03 -6.71
N GLU A 7 10.96 2.79 -6.39
CA GLU A 7 11.13 4.19 -6.03
C GLU A 7 11.40 4.31 -4.52
N SER A 8 12.48 5.01 -4.18
CA SER A 8 12.86 5.26 -2.79
C SER A 8 11.94 6.25 -2.09
N THR A 9 11.14 7.01 -2.84
CA THR A 9 10.32 8.12 -2.32
C THR A 9 8.88 7.93 -2.72
N ILE A 10 7.99 7.78 -1.74
CA ILE A 10 6.55 7.67 -1.97
C ILE A 10 5.96 9.07 -2.19
N THR A 11 5.27 9.26 -3.31
CA THR A 11 4.62 10.53 -3.67
C THR A 11 3.31 10.76 -2.90
N GLU A 12 2.84 12.01 -2.81
CA GLU A 12 1.53 12.31 -2.20
C GLU A 12 0.37 11.65 -2.97
N LYS A 13 0.47 11.53 -4.31
CA LYS A 13 -0.51 10.80 -5.13
C LYS A 13 -0.58 9.34 -4.69
N GLU A 14 0.55 8.68 -4.49
CA GLU A 14 0.61 7.29 -4.02
C GLU A 14 0.05 7.10 -2.62
N LYS A 15 0.33 8.03 -1.70
CA LYS A 15 -0.28 8.00 -0.35
C LYS A 15 -1.80 8.11 -0.44
N GLN A 16 -2.32 8.99 -1.29
CA GLN A 16 -3.76 9.11 -1.53
C GLN A 16 -4.35 7.85 -2.14
N MET A 17 -3.67 7.25 -3.13
CA MET A 17 -4.11 5.99 -3.74
C MET A 17 -4.19 4.87 -2.71
N LEU A 18 -3.16 4.72 -1.88
CA LEU A 18 -3.16 3.74 -0.79
C LEU A 18 -4.29 4.01 0.21
N LYS A 19 -4.53 5.27 0.57
CA LYS A 19 -5.62 5.65 1.49
C LYS A 19 -6.98 5.26 0.94
N ILE A 20 -7.24 5.52 -0.34
CA ILE A 20 -8.51 5.17 -1.01
C ILE A 20 -8.65 3.64 -1.08
N ALA A 21 -7.59 2.94 -1.48
CA ALA A 21 -7.63 1.48 -1.58
C ALA A 21 -7.91 0.79 -0.23
N LEU A 22 -7.41 1.35 0.87
CA LEU A 22 -7.61 0.84 2.22
C LEU A 22 -8.90 1.35 2.89
N ASP A 23 -9.72 2.14 2.19
CA ASP A 23 -10.97 2.65 2.75
C ASP A 23 -11.88 1.50 3.19
N GLY A 24 -12.46 1.63 4.38
CA GLY A 24 -13.22 0.57 5.04
C GLY A 24 -12.41 -0.40 5.90
N ILE A 25 -11.06 -0.38 5.88
CA ILE A 25 -10.24 -1.16 6.82
C ILE A 25 -10.06 -0.39 8.12
N ASN A 26 -10.86 -0.75 9.13
CA ASN A 26 -10.86 -0.11 10.44
C ASN A 26 -9.89 -0.79 11.43
N GLY A 27 -9.39 -0.02 12.40
CA GLY A 27 -8.56 -0.55 13.50
C GLY A 27 -7.08 -0.78 13.18
N LEU A 28 -6.66 -0.54 11.93
CA LEU A 28 -5.28 -0.61 11.47
C LEU A 28 -4.85 0.72 10.83
N SER A 29 -3.62 1.14 11.11
CA SER A 29 -2.96 2.25 10.44
C SER A 29 -1.82 1.71 9.59
N PHE A 30 -1.84 2.02 8.29
CA PHE A 30 -0.81 1.64 7.34
C PHE A 30 0.04 2.87 7.01
N LYS A 31 1.33 2.82 7.35
CA LYS A 31 2.31 3.84 7.00
C LYS A 31 3.23 3.28 5.92
N PRO A 32 3.12 3.74 4.66
CA PRO A 32 3.96 3.22 3.58
C PRO A 32 5.41 3.68 3.76
N ILE A 33 6.35 2.76 3.53
CA ILE A 33 7.82 2.95 3.63
C ILE A 33 8.43 3.04 2.24
N THR A 34 7.99 2.15 1.34
CA THR A 34 8.39 2.15 -0.07
C THR A 34 7.23 1.62 -0.92
N VAL A 35 7.29 1.89 -2.22
CA VAL A 35 6.37 1.36 -3.22
C VAL A 35 7.18 0.81 -4.38
N VAL A 36 6.82 -0.39 -4.82
CA VAL A 36 7.32 -0.97 -6.06
C VAL A 36 6.22 -0.86 -7.10
N LYS A 37 6.56 -0.27 -8.25
CA LYS A 37 5.62 -0.11 -9.36
C LYS A 37 5.90 -1.14 -10.43
N LYS A 38 4.85 -1.66 -11.03
CA LYS A 38 4.95 -2.51 -12.23
C LYS A 38 4.10 -1.89 -13.33
N GLY A 39 4.74 -1.02 -14.11
CA GLY A 39 4.00 -0.14 -15.03
C GLY A 39 3.18 0.90 -14.27
N GLU A 40 2.09 1.36 -14.90
CA GLU A 40 1.29 2.49 -14.40
C GLU A 40 0.13 2.08 -13.48
N GLU A 41 -0.21 0.78 -13.47
CA GLU A 41 -1.42 0.25 -12.83
C GLU A 41 -1.15 -0.48 -11.52
N ASP A 42 -0.01 -1.18 -11.41
CA ASP A 42 0.27 -2.10 -10.31
C ASP A 42 1.24 -1.48 -9.29
N TYR A 43 0.76 -1.34 -8.04
CA TYR A 43 1.50 -0.75 -6.93
C TYR A 43 1.60 -1.73 -5.76
N TYR A 44 2.82 -2.02 -5.33
CA TYR A 44 3.10 -2.86 -4.17
C TYR A 44 3.72 -2.01 -3.07
N PHE A 45 2.90 -1.64 -2.09
CA PHE A 45 3.34 -0.86 -0.94
C PHE A 45 3.89 -1.76 0.14
N ILE A 46 5.03 -1.40 0.70
CA ILE A 46 5.54 -1.99 1.93
C ILE A 46 5.21 -1.03 3.06
N CYS A 47 4.40 -1.47 4.03
CA CYS A 47 3.84 -0.64 5.08
C CYS A 47 4.28 -1.11 6.47
N GLU A 48 4.61 -0.16 7.34
CA GLU A 48 4.51 -0.35 8.78
C GLU A 48 3.03 -0.33 9.17
N VAL A 49 2.55 -1.40 9.81
CA VAL A 49 1.17 -1.52 10.26
C VAL A 49 1.12 -1.37 11.78
N LYS A 50 0.27 -0.47 12.26
CA LYS A 50 0.00 -0.25 13.69
C LYS A 50 -1.46 -0.54 13.99
N THR A 51 -1.71 -1.35 15.01
CA THR A 51 -3.07 -1.58 15.53
C THR A 51 -3.51 -0.40 16.39
N LEU A 52 -4.68 0.19 16.09
CA LEU A 52 -5.19 1.36 16.82
C LEU A 52 -5.82 0.98 18.18
N ILE A 53 -6.25 -0.27 18.35
CA ILE A 53 -7.05 -0.72 19.50
C ILE A 53 -6.19 -1.28 20.65
N ARG A 54 -4.93 -1.65 20.40
CA ARG A 54 -3.98 -2.09 21.42
C ARG A 54 -2.57 -1.65 21.02
N ASN A 55 -1.80 -1.09 21.96
CA ASN A 55 -0.41 -0.64 21.80
C ASN A 55 0.62 -1.74 21.42
N LEU A 56 0.20 -2.89 20.89
CA LEU A 56 1.02 -4.08 20.78
C LEU A 56 0.90 -4.69 19.39
N GLN A 57 1.68 -4.18 18.46
CA GLN A 57 2.52 -4.92 17.49
C GLN A 57 2.69 -4.10 16.21
N MET A 58 3.91 -3.58 16.01
CA MET A 58 4.34 -3.14 14.69
C MET A 58 4.57 -4.38 13.84
N LYS A 59 3.89 -4.46 12.70
CA LYS A 59 4.05 -5.52 11.70
C LYS A 59 4.37 -4.89 10.37
N MET A 60 5.10 -5.63 9.54
CA MET A 60 5.32 -5.26 8.15
C MET A 60 4.24 -5.94 7.29
N ALA A 61 3.68 -5.20 6.34
CA ALA A 61 2.76 -5.75 5.36
C ALA A 61 3.12 -5.27 3.96
N LYS A 62 2.95 -6.16 2.98
CA LYS A 62 2.89 -5.81 1.57
C LYS A 62 1.43 -5.62 1.20
N VAL A 63 1.07 -4.42 0.73
CA VAL A 63 -0.27 -4.07 0.27
C VAL A 63 -0.22 -3.94 -1.25
N TYR A 64 -1.00 -4.78 -1.94
CA TYR A 64 -1.12 -4.73 -3.39
C TYR A 64 -2.35 -3.92 -3.79
N VAL A 65 -2.11 -2.84 -4.52
CA VAL A 65 -3.12 -1.95 -5.08
C VAL A 65 -2.99 -1.95 -6.60
N ARG A 66 -4.12 -2.09 -7.29
CA ARG A 66 -4.21 -1.89 -8.74
C ARG A 66 -5.08 -0.69 -9.07
N VAL A 67 -4.57 0.23 -9.87
CA VAL A 67 -5.31 1.36 -10.44
C VAL A 67 -5.86 0.90 -11.79
N GLN A 68 -7.18 0.94 -11.94
CA GLN A 68 -7.85 0.71 -13.23
C GLN A 68 -8.07 2.04 -13.95
N GLU A 69 -8.66 2.01 -15.15
CA GLU A 69 -9.12 3.21 -15.84
C GLU A 69 -9.99 4.06 -14.88
N GLU A 70 -9.84 5.40 -14.93
CA GLU A 70 -10.46 6.41 -14.04
C GLU A 70 -9.78 6.67 -12.68
N ASP A 71 -8.47 6.41 -12.51
CA ASP A 71 -7.72 6.73 -11.27
C ASP A 71 -8.38 6.12 -10.00
N ASN A 72 -9.07 4.97 -10.14
CA ASN A 72 -9.74 4.29 -9.04
C ASN A 72 -8.87 3.14 -8.47
N PRO A 73 -8.15 3.36 -7.35
CA PRO A 73 -7.25 2.37 -6.77
C PRO A 73 -8.05 1.30 -6.03
N LYS A 74 -7.86 0.03 -6.42
CA LYS A 74 -8.49 -1.13 -5.79
C LYS A 74 -7.48 -1.94 -4.99
N LEU A 75 -7.79 -2.21 -3.73
CA LEU A 75 -7.05 -3.16 -2.92
C LEU A 75 -7.25 -4.59 -3.45
N LEU A 76 -6.15 -5.30 -3.71
CA LEU A 76 -6.17 -6.69 -4.17
C LEU A 76 -5.70 -7.67 -3.11
N SER A 77 -4.65 -7.34 -2.34
CA SER A 77 -4.20 -8.18 -1.23
C SER A 77 -3.46 -7.39 -0.15
N ILE A 78 -3.46 -7.95 1.06
CA ILE A 78 -2.59 -7.56 2.17
C ILE A 78 -1.88 -8.81 2.66
N GLU A 79 -0.57 -8.83 2.55
CA GLU A 79 0.29 -9.95 2.95
C GLU A 79 1.17 -9.52 4.11
N LYS A 80 1.10 -10.23 5.24
CA LYS A 80 2.00 -10.02 6.37
C LYS A 80 3.41 -10.49 5.99
N LEU A 81 4.43 -9.67 6.24
CA LEU A 81 5.85 -9.98 5.94
C LEU A 81 6.62 -10.60 7.12
N SER A 82 5.88 -11.19 8.07
CA SER A 82 6.31 -11.80 9.35
C SER A 82 6.86 -10.85 10.41
#